data_AF-E8M621-F1
#
_entry.id   AF-E8M621-F1
#
_cell.length_a   1.000
_cell.length_b   1.000
_cell.length_c   1.000
_cell.angle_alpha   90.00
_cell.angle_beta   90.00
_cell.angle_gamma   90.00
#
_symmetry.space_group_name_H-M   'P 1'
#
loop_
_entity.id
_entity.type
_entity.pdbx_description
1 polymer ?
#
loop_
_entity_poly.entity_id
_entity_poly.type
_entity_poly.pdbx_seq_one_letter_code
_entity_poly.pdbx_strand_id
1 'polypeptide(L)'
;MTKTLFRQSFLFDSLDLEQDMPAGEMTVAGGTVFKLHQRGVLEVIPANLSPQSKHIIISCGVHGDETAPMELVDKIVTDIQSGFQPVTERLLFIIAHPASTNAHTRFLDVNLNRLFDDKEHEPSLELDIAANLKSIVAKFYQDTEQAMRWHLDLHCAIRLSKHYTFVVSPKTRHPVRSKELMDFVASGQLEAVMFSNAPSSTFSWFSAENFGAQALTLELGRVARIGENDLDKLVAFDLAMRDLISASKAEHLPRQPVMYRVSRTIVRLHEDFDFLFDDDVANFTSFKHGEVFGHDGDKPLMAKNEGEAIVFPNRHVTIGQRAALMVCPVKTRYEEDQVVYD
;
A
#
# COMPACT_ATOMS: atom_id res chain seq x y z
N MET A 1 2.35 26.45 -28.85
CA MET A 1 2.53 25.96 -27.47
C MET A 1 2.48 24.45 -27.54
N THR A 2 3.57 23.76 -27.22
CA THR A 2 3.53 22.32 -26.95
C THR A 2 2.50 22.10 -25.86
N LYS A 3 1.42 21.37 -26.16
CA LYS A 3 0.48 20.95 -25.10
C LYS A 3 1.32 20.12 -24.12
N THR A 4 1.29 20.46 -22.84
CA THR A 4 1.84 19.64 -21.75
C THR A 4 0.67 19.00 -21.01
N LEU A 5 0.82 17.75 -20.56
CA LEU A 5 -0.25 17.06 -19.85
C LEU A 5 -0.40 17.60 -18.41
N PHE A 6 0.72 18.03 -17.83
CA PHE A 6 0.80 18.67 -16.52
C PHE A 6 1.25 20.13 -16.67
N ARG A 7 0.76 20.98 -15.78
CA ARG A 7 1.16 22.38 -15.58
C ARG A 7 2.43 22.46 -14.75
N GLN A 8 2.51 21.69 -13.66
CA GLN A 8 3.66 21.62 -12.77
C GLN A 8 4.19 20.19 -12.69
N SER A 9 3.43 19.29 -12.08
CA SER A 9 3.77 17.87 -11.95
C SER A 9 2.51 17.04 -11.70
N PHE A 10 2.61 15.72 -11.75
CA PHE A 10 1.45 14.86 -11.53
C PHE A 10 0.88 15.04 -10.11
N LEU A 11 1.76 15.17 -9.10
CA LEU A 11 1.36 15.40 -7.71
C LEU A 11 0.73 16.79 -7.52
N PHE A 12 1.43 17.86 -7.87
CA PHE A 12 0.94 19.21 -7.55
C PHE A 12 -0.32 19.56 -8.34
N ASP A 13 -0.44 19.12 -9.60
CA ASP A 13 -1.67 19.30 -10.37
C ASP A 13 -2.84 18.46 -9.81
N SER A 14 -2.55 17.32 -9.19
CA SER A 14 -3.58 16.52 -8.50
C SER A 14 -4.04 17.16 -7.19
N LEU A 15 -3.17 17.92 -6.53
CA LEU A 15 -3.48 18.62 -5.29
C LEU A 15 -4.11 20.00 -5.51
N ASP A 16 -3.95 20.63 -6.68
CA ASP A 16 -4.63 21.88 -7.00
C ASP A 16 -6.11 21.65 -7.29
N LEU A 17 -6.95 21.76 -6.25
CA LEU A 17 -8.39 21.52 -6.37
C LEU A 17 -9.13 22.66 -7.08
N GLU A 18 -8.55 23.86 -7.12
CA GLU A 18 -9.13 25.06 -7.75
C GLU A 18 -8.99 25.03 -9.28
N GLN A 19 -8.02 24.27 -9.79
CA GLN A 19 -7.75 24.16 -11.21
C GLN A 19 -8.23 22.82 -11.76
N ASP A 20 -8.90 22.86 -12.91
CA ASP A 20 -9.32 21.64 -13.59
C ASP A 20 -8.09 20.82 -14.02
N MET A 21 -8.17 19.51 -13.81
CA MET A 21 -7.21 18.53 -14.29
C MET A 21 -7.90 17.58 -15.28
N PRO A 22 -8.26 18.09 -16.50
CA PRO A 22 -9.11 17.36 -17.43
C PRO A 22 -8.42 16.12 -17.98
N ALA A 23 -9.22 15.11 -18.32
CA ALA A 23 -8.72 13.92 -18.99
C ALA A 23 -8.00 14.28 -20.30
N GLY A 24 -6.92 13.57 -20.59
CA GLY A 24 -6.07 13.87 -21.72
C GLY A 24 -5.06 12.77 -22.00
N GLU A 25 -4.50 12.80 -23.19
CA GLU A 25 -3.49 11.85 -23.62
C GLU A 25 -2.31 12.56 -24.27
N MET A 26 -1.12 12.04 -24.05
CA MET A 26 0.13 12.55 -24.60
C MET A 26 1.13 11.43 -24.82
N THR A 27 1.76 11.39 -25.98
CA THR A 27 2.99 10.62 -26.16
C THR A 27 4.17 11.42 -25.61
N VAL A 28 4.91 10.83 -24.67
CA VAL A 28 6.09 11.39 -24.04
C VAL A 28 7.37 10.73 -24.58
N ALA A 29 8.51 10.95 -23.94
CA ALA A 29 9.78 10.36 -24.35
C ALA A 29 9.69 8.82 -24.46
N GLY A 30 10.50 8.25 -25.36
CA GLY A 30 10.54 6.80 -25.60
C GLY A 30 9.30 6.23 -26.30
N GLY A 31 8.34 7.06 -26.73
CA GLY A 31 7.08 6.60 -27.35
C GLY A 31 6.04 6.12 -26.33
N THR A 32 6.30 6.28 -25.04
CA THR A 32 5.36 5.99 -23.96
C THR A 32 4.15 6.92 -24.06
N VAL A 33 2.96 6.39 -23.83
CA VAL A 33 1.71 7.16 -23.82
C VAL A 33 1.29 7.38 -22.38
N PHE A 34 1.15 8.65 -22.00
CA PHE A 34 0.50 9.07 -20.76
C PHE A 34 -0.97 9.33 -21.06
N LYS A 35 -1.85 8.62 -20.38
CA LYS A 35 -3.30 8.81 -20.43
C LYS A 35 -3.80 9.17 -19.05
N LEU A 36 -4.09 10.46 -18.87
CA LEU A 36 -4.73 10.96 -17.66
C LEU A 36 -6.24 10.74 -17.78
N HIS A 37 -6.79 9.89 -16.91
CA HIS A 37 -8.21 9.55 -16.94
C HIS A 37 -9.06 10.57 -16.18
N GLN A 38 -8.56 11.00 -15.03
CA GLN A 38 -9.16 11.97 -14.13
C GLN A 38 -8.09 12.46 -13.16
N ARG A 39 -8.43 13.46 -12.31
CA ARG A 39 -7.53 13.96 -11.26
C ARG A 39 -6.94 12.81 -10.46
N GLY A 40 -5.62 12.80 -10.33
CA GLY A 40 -4.88 11.77 -9.58
C GLY A 40 -4.84 10.38 -10.22
N VAL A 41 -5.30 10.17 -11.46
CA VAL A 41 -5.33 8.84 -12.10
C VAL A 41 -4.66 8.87 -13.47
N LEU A 42 -3.39 8.47 -13.49
CA LEU A 42 -2.53 8.47 -14.68
C LEU A 42 -2.20 7.03 -15.10
N GLU A 43 -2.59 6.66 -16.30
CA GLU A 43 -2.15 5.43 -16.94
C GLU A 43 -0.91 5.70 -17.81
N VAL A 44 0.09 4.82 -17.71
CA VAL A 44 1.32 4.87 -18.49
C VAL A 44 1.40 3.60 -19.32
N ILE A 45 1.38 3.76 -20.63
CA ILE A 45 1.38 2.67 -21.61
C ILE A 45 2.73 2.72 -22.34
N PRO A 46 3.60 1.71 -22.19
CA PRO A 46 4.88 1.68 -22.88
C PRO A 46 4.67 1.56 -24.39
N ALA A 47 5.65 2.01 -25.18
CA ALA A 47 5.57 1.99 -26.64
C ALA A 47 5.34 0.57 -27.21
N ASN A 48 5.80 -0.46 -26.51
CA ASN A 48 5.60 -1.86 -26.86
C ASN A 48 5.08 -2.62 -25.64
N LEU A 49 3.86 -3.14 -25.72
CA LEU A 49 3.32 -4.10 -24.76
C LEU A 49 3.40 -5.51 -25.34
N SER A 50 3.94 -6.44 -24.55
CA SER A 50 3.95 -7.86 -24.85
C SER A 50 2.88 -8.59 -24.04
N PRO A 51 2.47 -9.80 -24.42
CA PRO A 51 1.60 -10.64 -23.58
C PRO A 51 2.22 -11.00 -22.21
N GLN A 52 3.54 -10.82 -22.05
CA GLN A 52 4.27 -11.05 -20.80
C GLN A 52 4.47 -9.77 -19.97
N SER A 53 4.03 -8.61 -20.48
CA SER A 53 4.12 -7.35 -19.75
C SER A 53 3.19 -7.37 -18.54
N LYS A 54 3.70 -6.89 -17.40
CA LYS A 54 2.93 -6.70 -16.18
C LYS A 54 1.97 -5.53 -16.33
N HIS A 55 0.89 -5.61 -15.56
CA HIS A 55 -0.09 -4.55 -15.35
C HIS A 55 -0.04 -4.14 -13.89
N ILE A 56 0.61 -3.02 -13.60
CA ILE A 56 1.00 -2.64 -12.25
C ILE A 56 0.21 -1.40 -11.82
N ILE A 57 -0.59 -1.53 -10.78
CA ILE A 57 -1.19 -0.40 -10.08
C ILE A 57 -0.23 0.04 -8.99
N ILE A 58 0.12 1.33 -8.97
CA ILE A 58 0.92 1.96 -7.93
C ILE A 58 0.05 3.07 -7.34
N SER A 59 -0.55 2.80 -6.19
CA SER A 59 -1.44 3.74 -5.53
C SER A 59 -0.77 4.36 -4.31
N CYS A 60 -1.06 5.63 -4.06
CA CYS A 60 -0.63 6.37 -2.89
C CYS A 60 -1.73 7.37 -2.50
N GLY A 61 -1.61 7.97 -1.32
CA GLY A 61 -2.60 8.95 -0.87
C GLY A 61 -4.00 8.39 -0.65
N VAL A 62 -4.10 7.08 -0.36
CA VAL A 62 -5.34 6.49 0.19
C VAL A 62 -5.63 7.14 1.56
N HIS A 63 -4.59 7.49 2.30
CA HIS A 63 -4.66 8.43 3.41
C HIS A 63 -3.90 9.72 3.07
N GLY A 64 -4.46 10.87 3.44
CA GLY A 64 -3.92 12.18 3.04
C GLY A 64 -2.62 12.58 3.72
N ASP A 65 -2.35 12.07 4.92
CA ASP A 65 -1.18 12.40 5.75
C ASP A 65 0.09 11.61 5.38
N GLU A 66 -0.01 10.66 4.46
CA GLU A 66 1.07 9.74 4.08
C GLU A 66 1.75 10.21 2.78
N THR A 67 2.63 11.21 2.89
CA THR A 67 3.08 11.97 1.71
C THR A 67 4.38 11.49 1.06
N ALA A 68 5.24 10.72 1.76
CA ALA A 68 6.50 10.23 1.20
C ALA A 68 6.31 9.44 -0.12
N PRO A 69 5.33 8.52 -0.22
CA PRO A 69 5.11 7.78 -1.46
C PRO A 69 4.61 8.66 -2.60
N MET A 70 3.89 9.74 -2.30
CA MET A 70 3.43 10.70 -3.31
C MET A 70 4.62 11.40 -3.98
N GLU A 71 5.63 11.79 -3.20
CA GLU A 71 6.85 12.41 -3.73
C GLU A 71 7.67 11.43 -4.59
N LEU A 72 7.78 10.17 -4.18
CA LEU A 72 8.43 9.12 -4.98
C LEU A 72 7.71 8.91 -6.31
N VAL A 73 6.38 8.80 -6.27
CA VAL A 73 5.54 8.65 -7.47
C VAL A 73 5.70 9.85 -8.40
N ASP A 74 5.68 11.08 -7.88
CA ASP A 74 5.83 12.29 -8.70
C ASP A 74 7.19 12.33 -9.42
N LYS A 75 8.26 11.96 -8.72
CA LYS A 75 9.61 11.87 -9.30
C LYS A 75 9.68 10.79 -10.37
N ILE A 76 9.12 9.61 -10.12
CA ILE A 76 9.06 8.52 -11.12
C ILE A 76 8.29 8.98 -12.36
N VAL A 77 7.12 9.60 -12.22
CA VAL A 77 6.32 10.10 -13.35
C VAL A 77 7.10 11.15 -14.15
N THR A 78 7.77 12.08 -13.47
CA THR A 78 8.63 13.11 -14.09
C THR A 78 9.78 12.49 -14.89
N ASP A 79 10.42 11.46 -14.33
CA ASP A 79 11.52 10.75 -14.97
C ASP A 79 11.06 9.93 -16.18
N ILE A 80 9.86 9.33 -16.13
CA ILE A 80 9.27 8.66 -17.29
C ILE A 80 8.94 9.68 -18.38
N GLN A 81 8.35 10.82 -18.03
CA GLN A 81 7.98 11.87 -18.97
C GLN A 81 9.20 12.42 -19.73
N SER A 82 10.33 12.60 -19.03
CA SER A 82 11.58 13.08 -19.62
C SER A 82 12.37 11.99 -20.37
N GLY A 83 12.03 10.72 -20.15
CA GLY A 83 12.74 9.57 -20.72
C GLY A 83 13.96 9.13 -19.92
N PHE A 84 14.20 9.72 -18.75
CA PHE A 84 15.23 9.27 -17.82
C PHE A 84 14.91 7.87 -17.28
N GLN A 85 13.63 7.61 -16.96
CA GLN A 85 13.15 6.30 -16.52
C GLN A 85 12.50 5.54 -17.69
N PRO A 86 13.09 4.44 -18.17
CA PRO A 86 12.43 3.57 -19.14
C PRO A 86 11.24 2.84 -18.51
N VAL A 87 10.23 2.52 -19.34
CA VAL A 87 9.05 1.76 -18.92
C VAL A 87 8.78 0.65 -19.93
N THR A 88 8.57 -0.55 -19.44
CA THR A 88 8.24 -1.76 -20.22
C THR A 88 6.92 -2.39 -19.79
N GLU A 89 6.43 -2.00 -18.62
CA GLU A 89 5.19 -2.50 -18.02
C GLU A 89 4.07 -1.47 -18.16
N ARG A 90 2.82 -1.92 -18.23
CA ARG A 90 1.67 -1.01 -18.21
C ARG A 90 1.40 -0.59 -16.77
N LEU A 91 1.40 0.71 -16.51
CA LEU A 91 1.26 1.25 -15.15
C LEU A 91 -0.04 2.03 -14.99
N LEU A 92 -0.56 2.03 -13.78
CA LEU A 92 -1.60 2.95 -13.33
C LEU A 92 -1.16 3.59 -12.02
N PHE A 93 -0.81 4.86 -12.07
CA PHE A 93 -0.52 5.67 -10.90
C PHE A 93 -1.82 6.28 -10.35
N ILE A 94 -2.02 6.15 -9.04
CA ILE A 94 -3.20 6.68 -8.34
C ILE A 94 -2.74 7.54 -7.16
N ILE A 95 -3.19 8.80 -7.12
CA ILE A 95 -3.25 9.67 -5.93
C ILE A 95 -4.71 9.72 -5.51
N ALA A 96 -5.08 8.92 -4.52
CA ALA A 96 -6.48 8.55 -4.29
C ALA A 96 -7.33 9.67 -3.67
N HIS A 97 -6.81 10.38 -2.66
CA HIS A 97 -7.60 11.33 -1.86
C HIS A 97 -6.91 12.69 -1.69
N PRO A 98 -6.74 13.48 -2.78
CA PRO A 98 -6.03 14.75 -2.73
C PRO A 98 -6.68 15.78 -1.79
N ALA A 99 -7.99 15.70 -1.56
CA ALA A 99 -8.67 16.59 -0.61
C ALA A 99 -8.21 16.34 0.84
N SER A 100 -8.04 15.08 1.23
CA SER A 100 -7.47 14.75 2.54
C SER A 100 -6.01 15.18 2.66
N THR A 101 -5.23 15.05 1.58
CA THR A 101 -3.83 15.51 1.55
C THR A 101 -3.73 17.02 1.78
N ASN A 102 -4.58 17.81 1.12
CA ASN A 102 -4.63 19.26 1.30
C ASN A 102 -5.12 19.67 2.70
N ALA A 103 -6.01 18.87 3.30
CA ALA A 103 -6.46 19.08 4.67
C ALA A 103 -5.42 18.65 5.72
N HIS A 104 -4.32 18.02 5.30
CA HIS A 104 -3.29 17.44 6.18
C HIS A 104 -3.87 16.47 7.21
N THR A 105 -4.91 15.74 6.82
CA THR A 105 -5.57 14.74 7.66
C THR A 105 -5.47 13.36 7.01
N ARG A 106 -5.64 12.32 7.83
CA ARG A 106 -5.65 10.93 7.38
C ARG A 106 -6.80 10.63 6.41
N PHE A 107 -7.96 11.15 6.73
CA PHE A 107 -9.20 11.09 5.94
C PHE A 107 -10.06 12.31 6.33
N LEU A 108 -11.18 12.53 5.63
CA LEU A 108 -12.13 13.60 5.95
C LEU A 108 -13.29 13.08 6.79
N ASP A 109 -14.04 12.07 6.33
CA ASP A 109 -15.18 11.52 7.09
C ASP A 109 -14.82 10.19 7.76
N VAL A 110 -14.39 9.21 6.96
CA VAL A 110 -14.08 7.85 7.42
C VAL A 110 -12.82 7.31 6.79
N ASN A 111 -12.22 6.27 7.36
CA ASN A 111 -11.02 5.67 6.80
C ASN A 111 -11.31 5.00 5.44
N LEU A 112 -10.84 5.61 4.34
CA LEU A 112 -10.99 5.10 2.97
C LEU A 112 -10.54 3.64 2.82
N ASN A 113 -9.41 3.26 3.45
CA ASN A 113 -8.85 1.92 3.38
C ASN A 113 -9.62 0.88 4.22
N ARG A 114 -10.88 1.17 4.57
CA ARG A 114 -11.84 0.25 5.21
C ARG A 114 -13.09 0.00 4.38
N LEU A 115 -13.23 0.62 3.21
CA LEU A 115 -14.46 0.64 2.42
C LEU A 115 -14.42 -0.25 1.16
N PHE A 116 -13.38 -1.09 1.02
CA PHE A 116 -13.21 -1.90 -0.18
C PHE A 116 -13.83 -3.30 -0.11
N ASP A 117 -14.46 -3.69 1.00
CA ASP A 117 -15.25 -4.93 1.08
C ASP A 117 -16.66 -4.76 0.47
N ASP A 118 -17.44 -5.85 0.49
CA ASP A 118 -18.81 -5.92 -0.03
C ASP A 118 -19.88 -5.60 1.03
N LYS A 119 -19.48 -5.11 2.20
CA LYS A 119 -20.44 -4.74 3.25
C LYS A 119 -21.13 -3.44 2.92
N GLU A 120 -22.28 -3.24 3.54
CA GLU A 120 -22.96 -1.95 3.55
C GLU A 120 -22.19 -0.97 4.45
N HIS A 121 -21.98 0.24 3.93
CA HIS A 121 -21.30 1.34 4.61
C HIS A 121 -22.19 2.58 4.55
N GLU A 122 -22.15 3.39 5.61
CA GLU A 122 -22.86 4.67 5.62
C GLU A 122 -22.30 5.62 4.53
N PRO A 123 -23.15 6.46 3.91
CA PRO A 123 -22.71 7.45 2.93
C PRO A 123 -21.62 8.36 3.51
N SER A 124 -20.54 8.51 2.76
CA SER A 124 -19.39 9.36 3.10
C SER A 124 -18.64 9.72 1.83
N LEU A 125 -17.83 10.79 1.88
CA LEU A 125 -16.99 11.16 0.73
C LEU A 125 -16.05 10.01 0.33
N GLU A 126 -15.44 9.33 1.31
CA GLU A 126 -14.55 8.22 1.04
C GLU A 126 -15.26 7.01 0.42
N LEU A 127 -16.56 6.79 0.69
CA LEU A 127 -17.30 5.70 0.06
C LEU A 127 -17.43 5.93 -1.46
N ASP A 128 -17.68 7.16 -1.89
CA ASP A 128 -17.72 7.53 -3.30
C ASP A 128 -16.34 7.37 -3.97
N ILE A 129 -15.28 7.76 -3.26
CA ILE A 129 -13.89 7.55 -3.72
C ILE A 129 -13.60 6.05 -3.86
N ALA A 130 -13.94 5.24 -2.88
CA ALA A 130 -13.75 3.79 -2.91
C ALA A 130 -14.50 3.15 -4.10
N ALA A 131 -15.77 3.51 -4.31
CA ALA A 131 -16.57 3.01 -5.43
C ALA A 131 -15.95 3.37 -6.79
N ASN A 132 -15.48 4.61 -6.93
CA ASN A 132 -14.77 5.06 -8.13
C ASN A 132 -13.47 4.26 -8.34
N LEU A 133 -12.64 4.09 -7.31
CA LEU A 133 -11.40 3.33 -7.38
C LEU A 133 -11.65 1.85 -7.73
N LYS A 134 -12.70 1.22 -7.19
CA LYS A 134 -13.13 -0.13 -7.59
C LYS A 134 -13.40 -0.20 -9.10
N SER A 135 -14.08 0.81 -9.66
CA SER A 135 -14.34 0.91 -11.11
C SER A 135 -13.06 1.09 -11.93
N ILE A 136 -12.14 1.94 -11.48
CA ILE A 136 -10.86 2.19 -12.13
C ILE A 136 -10.01 0.91 -12.19
N VAL A 137 -9.88 0.20 -11.07
CA VAL A 137 -9.15 -1.09 -11.01
C VAL A 137 -9.78 -2.11 -11.96
N ALA A 138 -11.11 -2.23 -11.96
CA ALA A 138 -11.81 -3.15 -12.84
C ALA A 138 -11.53 -2.88 -14.33
N LYS A 139 -11.57 -1.60 -14.74
CA LYS A 139 -11.25 -1.18 -16.11
C LYS A 139 -9.79 -1.42 -16.45
N PHE A 140 -8.87 -1.16 -15.51
CA PHE A 140 -7.44 -1.34 -15.76
C PHE A 140 -7.08 -2.81 -15.96
N TYR A 141 -7.65 -3.73 -15.17
CA TYR A 141 -7.37 -5.16 -15.30
C TYR A 141 -8.26 -5.92 -16.28
N GLN A 142 -9.19 -5.22 -16.95
CA GLN A 142 -10.02 -5.82 -17.99
C GLN A 142 -9.15 -6.44 -19.09
N ASP A 143 -9.49 -7.66 -19.52
CA ASP A 143 -8.80 -8.40 -20.59
C ASP A 143 -7.28 -8.61 -20.37
N THR A 144 -6.84 -8.62 -19.10
CA THR A 144 -5.46 -8.93 -18.72
C THR A 144 -5.33 -10.31 -18.06
N GLU A 145 -4.18 -10.96 -18.23
CA GLU A 145 -3.89 -12.23 -17.56
C GLU A 145 -3.64 -12.02 -16.06
N GLN A 146 -4.26 -12.84 -15.21
CA GLN A 146 -4.16 -12.70 -13.74
C GLN A 146 -2.71 -12.74 -13.24
N ALA A 147 -1.88 -13.61 -13.83
CA ALA A 147 -0.47 -13.77 -13.46
C ALA A 147 0.35 -12.48 -13.63
N MET A 148 -0.08 -11.58 -14.52
CA MET A 148 0.60 -10.32 -14.84
C MET A 148 0.12 -9.14 -13.99
N ARG A 149 -0.86 -9.32 -13.10
CA ARG A 149 -1.46 -8.23 -12.32
C ARG A 149 -0.72 -7.98 -11.02
N TRP A 150 -0.36 -6.72 -10.77
CA TRP A 150 0.32 -6.26 -9.56
C TRP A 150 -0.39 -5.04 -8.98
N HIS A 151 -0.46 -4.93 -7.66
CA HIS A 151 -0.96 -3.72 -6.99
C HIS A 151 -0.12 -3.39 -5.75
N LEU A 152 0.64 -2.30 -5.83
CA LEU A 152 1.43 -1.77 -4.73
C LEU A 152 0.70 -0.53 -4.16
N ASP A 153 0.10 -0.71 -3.00
CA ASP A 153 -0.62 0.33 -2.25
C ASP A 153 0.33 0.93 -1.22
N LEU A 154 0.81 2.14 -1.48
CA LEU A 154 1.90 2.78 -0.74
C LEU A 154 1.37 3.71 0.37
N HIS A 155 1.76 3.42 1.60
CA HIS A 155 1.33 4.07 2.84
C HIS A 155 2.55 4.50 3.67
N CYS A 156 2.29 5.20 4.78
CA CYS A 156 3.28 5.45 5.83
C CYS A 156 2.71 5.08 7.20
N ALA A 157 3.57 4.63 8.10
CA ALA A 157 3.16 4.34 9.46
C ALA A 157 2.84 5.64 10.22
N ILE A 158 1.69 5.68 10.88
CA ILE A 158 1.30 6.75 11.81
C ILE A 158 1.95 6.65 13.19
N ARG A 159 2.70 5.58 13.45
CA ARG A 159 3.32 5.28 14.75
C ARG A 159 4.78 4.90 14.59
N LEU A 160 5.51 4.88 15.71
CA LEU A 160 6.83 4.26 15.76
C LEU A 160 6.71 2.79 15.31
N SER A 161 7.79 2.24 14.78
CA SER A 161 7.86 0.83 14.40
C SER A 161 9.28 0.34 14.60
N LYS A 162 9.44 -0.89 15.07
CA LYS A 162 10.74 -1.56 15.11
C LYS A 162 11.32 -1.78 13.71
N HIS A 163 10.42 -1.94 12.73
CA HIS A 163 10.76 -2.06 11.31
C HIS A 163 10.39 -0.75 10.61
N TYR A 164 11.36 0.01 10.09
CA TYR A 164 11.07 1.31 9.47
C TYR A 164 10.16 1.15 8.25
N THR A 165 10.39 0.09 7.48
CA THR A 165 9.52 -0.33 6.38
C THR A 165 8.98 -1.73 6.61
N PHE A 166 7.70 -1.95 6.31
CA PHE A 166 7.14 -3.30 6.31
C PHE A 166 5.98 -3.40 5.33
N VAL A 167 5.61 -4.61 4.95
CA VAL A 167 4.51 -4.85 4.02
C VAL A 167 3.45 -5.76 4.63
N VAL A 168 2.21 -5.57 4.20
CA VAL A 168 1.08 -6.40 4.54
C VAL A 168 0.61 -7.11 3.28
N SER A 169 0.75 -8.44 3.27
CA SER A 169 0.20 -9.28 2.21
C SER A 169 -1.23 -9.70 2.56
N PRO A 170 -2.22 -9.44 1.69
CA PRO A 170 -3.61 -9.80 1.94
C PRO A 170 -3.84 -11.31 2.12
N LYS A 171 -4.96 -11.67 2.74
CA LYS A 171 -5.51 -13.04 2.71
C LYS A 171 -6.63 -13.08 1.68
N THR A 172 -6.50 -13.97 0.71
CA THR A 172 -7.43 -14.18 -0.40
C THR A 172 -7.50 -15.67 -0.72
N ARG A 173 -8.47 -16.07 -1.52
CA ARG A 173 -8.56 -17.40 -2.15
C ARG A 173 -7.56 -17.62 -3.29
N HIS A 174 -6.95 -16.55 -3.82
CA HIS A 174 -6.02 -16.61 -4.95
C HIS A 174 -4.55 -16.74 -4.52
N PRO A 175 -3.68 -17.33 -5.36
CA PRO A 175 -2.23 -17.39 -5.14
C PRO A 175 -1.58 -16.03 -5.44
N VAL A 176 -1.58 -15.12 -4.45
CA VAL A 176 -1.09 -13.73 -4.60
C VAL A 176 0.25 -13.46 -3.93
N ARG A 177 0.95 -14.51 -3.48
CA ARG A 177 2.20 -14.42 -2.71
C ARG A 177 3.35 -15.06 -3.47
N SER A 178 3.53 -14.64 -4.72
CA SER A 178 4.52 -15.23 -5.63
C SER A 178 5.95 -15.05 -5.11
N LYS A 179 6.87 -15.83 -5.66
CA LYS A 179 8.30 -15.61 -5.46
C LYS A 179 8.77 -14.27 -6.00
N GLU A 180 8.29 -13.87 -7.19
CA GLU A 180 8.65 -12.60 -7.80
C GLU A 180 8.27 -11.41 -6.90
N LEU A 181 7.09 -11.45 -6.27
CA LEU A 181 6.63 -10.43 -5.34
C LEU A 181 7.54 -10.31 -4.11
N MET A 182 8.01 -11.44 -3.57
CA MET A 182 8.93 -11.43 -2.43
C MET A 182 10.35 -11.03 -2.81
N ASP A 183 10.79 -11.38 -4.01
CA ASP A 183 12.07 -10.92 -4.55
C ASP A 183 12.04 -9.38 -4.74
N PHE A 184 10.91 -8.81 -5.16
CA PHE A 184 10.69 -7.35 -5.16
C PHE A 184 10.78 -6.75 -3.74
N VAL A 185 10.10 -7.35 -2.75
CA VAL A 185 10.17 -6.91 -1.35
C VAL A 185 11.63 -6.92 -0.84
N ALA A 186 12.38 -7.98 -1.15
CA ALA A 186 13.78 -8.10 -0.73
C ALA A 186 14.70 -7.13 -1.48
N SER A 187 14.45 -6.88 -2.77
CA SER A 187 15.15 -5.86 -3.56
C SER A 187 14.91 -4.47 -3.00
N GLY A 188 13.67 -4.14 -2.61
CA GLY A 188 13.33 -2.89 -1.94
C GLY A 188 13.87 -2.75 -0.51
N GLN A 189 14.59 -3.76 -0.02
CA GLN A 189 15.12 -3.86 1.35
C GLN A 189 14.06 -3.58 2.43
N LEU A 190 12.81 -3.98 2.16
CA LEU A 190 11.73 -3.84 3.12
C LEU A 190 12.02 -4.73 4.34
N GLU A 191 11.87 -4.21 5.55
CA GLU A 191 12.46 -4.85 6.73
C GLU A 191 11.61 -6.02 7.24
N ALA A 192 10.29 -6.01 7.00
CA ALA A 192 9.39 -7.08 7.40
C ALA A 192 8.21 -7.30 6.45
N VAL A 193 7.70 -8.53 6.45
CA VAL A 193 6.47 -8.94 5.75
C VAL A 193 5.49 -9.49 6.76
N MET A 194 4.25 -9.01 6.75
CA MET A 194 3.16 -9.53 7.54
C MET A 194 2.12 -10.20 6.64
N PHE A 195 1.96 -11.51 6.80
CA PHE A 195 0.94 -12.28 6.11
C PHE A 195 -0.38 -12.22 6.87
N SER A 196 -1.38 -11.58 6.26
CA SER A 196 -2.75 -11.55 6.81
C SER A 196 -3.31 -12.97 6.89
N ASN A 197 -4.08 -13.25 7.94
CA ASN A 197 -4.73 -14.54 8.18
C ASN A 197 -6.25 -14.52 7.92
N ALA A 198 -6.84 -13.35 7.71
CA ALA A 198 -8.26 -13.17 7.42
C ALA A 198 -8.46 -12.10 6.33
N PRO A 199 -9.57 -12.17 5.56
CA PRO A 199 -9.95 -11.12 4.62
C PRO A 199 -10.01 -9.74 5.29
N SER A 200 -9.84 -8.69 4.49
CA SER A 200 -9.92 -7.30 4.95
C SER A 200 -10.83 -6.47 4.05
N SER A 201 -10.72 -5.15 4.15
CA SER A 201 -11.44 -4.18 3.34
C SER A 201 -10.51 -3.08 2.81
N THR A 202 -9.22 -3.42 2.69
CA THR A 202 -8.17 -2.53 2.14
C THR A 202 -8.16 -2.57 0.62
N PHE A 203 -7.58 -1.53 0.02
CA PHE A 203 -7.48 -1.41 -1.43
C PHE A 203 -6.60 -2.50 -2.04
N SER A 204 -5.46 -2.81 -1.40
CA SER A 204 -4.62 -3.95 -1.77
C SER A 204 -5.36 -5.30 -1.70
N TRP A 205 -6.17 -5.51 -0.65
CA TRP A 205 -6.98 -6.73 -0.50
C TRP A 205 -8.01 -6.84 -1.63
N PHE A 206 -8.67 -5.73 -1.99
CA PHE A 206 -9.66 -5.73 -3.06
C PHE A 206 -9.08 -6.20 -4.39
N SER A 207 -7.88 -5.74 -4.76
CA SER A 207 -7.20 -6.21 -5.98
C SER A 207 -6.78 -7.67 -5.90
N ALA A 208 -6.30 -8.13 -4.74
CA ALA A 208 -5.93 -9.53 -4.52
C ALA A 208 -7.14 -10.49 -4.53
N GLU A 209 -8.27 -10.11 -3.95
CA GLU A 209 -9.47 -10.95 -3.85
C GLU A 209 -10.27 -10.98 -5.15
N ASN A 210 -10.44 -9.83 -5.80
CA ASN A 210 -11.34 -9.72 -6.95
C ASN A 210 -10.64 -9.93 -8.30
N PHE A 211 -9.34 -9.66 -8.37
CA PHE A 211 -8.56 -9.74 -9.62
C PHE A 211 -7.38 -10.70 -9.53
N GLY A 212 -7.16 -11.30 -8.35
CA GLY A 212 -6.05 -12.23 -8.13
C GLY A 212 -4.67 -11.60 -8.33
N ALA A 213 -4.58 -10.28 -8.14
CA ALA A 213 -3.35 -9.53 -8.33
C ALA A 213 -2.34 -9.80 -7.20
N GLN A 214 -1.06 -9.76 -7.55
CA GLN A 214 0.05 -9.73 -6.61
C GLN A 214 0.02 -8.38 -5.87
N ALA A 215 -0.66 -8.34 -4.72
CA ALA A 215 -0.96 -7.10 -4.05
C ALA A 215 -0.30 -6.99 -2.66
N LEU A 216 0.16 -5.79 -2.34
CA LEU A 216 0.77 -5.45 -1.05
C LEU A 216 0.26 -4.08 -0.61
N THR A 217 0.04 -3.91 0.69
CA THR A 217 0.09 -2.59 1.33
C THR A 217 1.49 -2.40 1.90
N LEU A 218 2.18 -1.34 1.53
CA LEU A 218 3.56 -1.05 1.92
C LEU A 218 3.59 0.15 2.86
N GLU A 219 4.13 -0.03 4.05
CA GLU A 219 4.28 1.02 5.06
C GLU A 219 5.72 1.54 4.98
N LEU A 220 5.90 2.71 4.35
CA LEU A 220 7.20 3.25 3.93
C LEU A 220 7.66 4.38 4.86
N GLY A 221 8.08 4.03 6.07
CA GLY A 221 8.52 5.01 7.05
C GLY A 221 7.36 5.64 7.82
N ARG A 222 7.42 6.95 8.05
CA ARG A 222 6.46 7.68 8.89
C ARG A 222 5.83 8.85 8.15
N VAL A 223 4.65 9.24 8.60
CA VAL A 223 3.98 10.45 8.13
C VAL A 223 4.86 11.69 8.36
N ALA A 224 5.03 12.50 7.32
CA ALA A 224 5.56 13.85 7.38
C ALA A 224 4.85 14.68 6.29
N ARG A 225 5.09 15.99 6.28
CA ARG A 225 4.56 16.85 5.21
C ARG A 225 5.37 16.66 3.93
N ILE A 226 4.77 17.00 2.79
CA ILE A 226 5.46 17.04 1.49
C ILE A 226 6.71 17.92 1.62
N GLY A 227 7.87 17.41 1.18
CA GLY A 227 9.15 18.08 1.26
C GLY A 227 9.86 17.97 2.62
N GLU A 228 9.22 17.37 3.63
CA GLU A 228 9.80 17.08 4.95
C GLU A 228 10.09 15.57 5.13
N ASN A 229 9.78 14.74 4.12
CA ASN A 229 10.06 13.31 4.16
C ASN A 229 11.56 13.02 3.99
N ASP A 230 12.06 12.09 4.78
CA ASP A 230 13.43 11.58 4.67
C ASP A 230 13.50 10.47 3.61
N LEU A 231 13.50 10.88 2.34
CA LEU A 231 13.50 9.98 1.19
C LEU A 231 14.82 9.19 1.05
N ASP A 232 15.90 9.60 1.71
CA ASP A 232 17.17 8.87 1.72
C ASP A 232 17.01 7.48 2.35
N LYS A 233 16.07 7.33 3.29
CA LYS A 233 15.73 6.03 3.88
C LYS A 233 14.94 5.11 2.93
N LEU A 234 14.43 5.63 1.81
CA LEU A 234 13.61 4.90 0.85
C LEU A 234 14.33 4.67 -0.49
N VAL A 235 15.63 4.96 -0.59
CA VAL A 235 16.40 4.81 -1.83
C VAL A 235 16.35 3.38 -2.39
N ALA A 236 16.53 2.36 -1.54
CA ALA A 236 16.45 0.97 -1.98
C ALA A 236 15.06 0.61 -2.54
N PHE A 237 14.00 1.17 -1.95
CA PHE A 237 12.64 0.98 -2.42
C PHE A 237 12.37 1.72 -3.75
N ASP A 238 12.81 2.98 -3.88
CA ASP A 238 12.71 3.74 -5.13
C ASP A 238 13.43 3.02 -6.29
N LEU A 239 14.65 2.51 -6.04
CA LEU A 239 15.39 1.71 -7.03
C LEU A 239 14.63 0.43 -7.42
N ALA A 240 14.12 -0.33 -6.44
CA ALA A 240 13.36 -1.54 -6.73
C ALA A 240 12.06 -1.27 -7.52
N MET A 241 11.38 -0.15 -7.26
CA MET A 241 10.23 0.28 -8.05
C MET A 241 10.61 0.60 -9.50
N ARG A 242 11.73 1.30 -9.70
CA ARG A 242 12.26 1.65 -11.02
C ARG A 242 12.70 0.43 -11.82
N ASP A 243 13.36 -0.52 -11.17
CA ASP A 243 13.72 -1.82 -11.75
C ASP A 243 12.45 -2.58 -12.17
N LEU A 244 11.43 -2.62 -11.31
CA LEU A 244 10.17 -3.30 -11.58
C LEU A 244 9.46 -2.74 -12.83
N ILE A 245 9.29 -1.41 -12.93
CA ILE A 245 8.55 -0.80 -14.05
C ILE A 245 9.32 -0.81 -15.38
N SER A 246 10.64 -0.99 -15.32
CA SER A 246 11.52 -1.12 -16.50
C SER A 246 11.86 -2.56 -16.85
N ALA A 247 11.39 -3.53 -16.07
CA ALA A 247 11.80 -4.93 -16.12
C ALA A 247 13.35 -5.10 -16.13
N SER A 248 14.05 -4.20 -15.44
CA SER A 248 15.51 -4.21 -15.33
C SER A 248 15.96 -5.16 -14.23
N LYS A 249 17.18 -5.68 -14.38
CA LYS A 249 17.80 -6.47 -13.31
C LYS A 249 18.32 -5.52 -12.23
N ALA A 250 17.91 -5.75 -10.99
CA ALA A 250 18.44 -5.01 -9.85
C ALA A 250 19.98 -5.06 -9.78
N GLU A 251 20.58 -3.89 -9.63
CA GLU A 251 22.05 -3.73 -9.52
C GLU A 251 22.54 -3.86 -8.07
N HIS A 252 21.68 -3.61 -7.09
CA HIS A 252 21.99 -3.71 -5.66
C HIS A 252 21.66 -5.10 -5.09
N LEU A 253 22.34 -5.45 -4.00
CA LEU A 253 22.08 -6.71 -3.30
C LEU A 253 20.76 -6.64 -2.51
N PRO A 254 19.88 -7.65 -2.64
CA PRO A 254 18.65 -7.69 -1.87
C PRO A 254 18.92 -8.01 -0.39
N ARG A 255 18.00 -7.59 0.49
CA ARG A 255 18.01 -7.93 1.92
C ARG A 255 16.74 -8.70 2.27
N GLN A 256 16.88 -9.85 2.90
CA GLN A 256 15.72 -10.67 3.27
C GLN A 256 14.94 -10.02 4.42
N PRO A 257 13.61 -9.85 4.30
CA PRO A 257 12.76 -9.32 5.35
C PRO A 257 12.56 -10.33 6.48
N VAL A 258 12.17 -9.85 7.66
CA VAL A 258 11.61 -10.72 8.70
C VAL A 258 10.17 -11.08 8.34
N MET A 259 9.90 -12.38 8.23
CA MET A 259 8.58 -12.89 7.87
C MET A 259 7.72 -13.09 9.12
N TYR A 260 6.51 -12.52 9.12
CA TYR A 260 5.52 -12.64 10.18
C TYR A 260 4.21 -13.22 9.66
N ARG A 261 3.57 -14.06 10.47
CA ARG A 261 2.15 -14.39 10.30
C ARG A 261 1.30 -13.68 11.35
N VAL A 262 0.11 -13.25 10.98
CA VAL A 262 -0.90 -12.81 11.97
C VAL A 262 -1.34 -14.03 12.79
N SER A 263 -1.08 -13.99 14.10
CA SER A 263 -1.50 -15.02 15.05
C SER A 263 -2.96 -14.85 15.43
N ARG A 264 -3.40 -13.61 15.68
CA ARG A 264 -4.80 -13.28 16.02
C ARG A 264 -5.07 -11.79 15.84
N THR A 265 -6.35 -11.49 15.74
CA THR A 265 -6.89 -10.13 15.75
C THR A 265 -7.47 -9.84 17.13
N ILE A 266 -7.12 -8.69 17.69
CA ILE A 266 -7.77 -8.16 18.90
C ILE A 266 -8.93 -7.28 18.42
N VAL A 267 -10.15 -7.64 18.79
CA VAL A 267 -11.38 -6.90 18.49
C VAL A 267 -11.90 -6.35 19.80
N ARG A 268 -12.23 -5.05 19.85
CA ARG A 268 -12.81 -4.41 21.04
C ARG A 268 -14.26 -4.86 21.21
N LEU A 269 -14.60 -5.47 22.33
CA LEU A 269 -15.94 -5.98 22.61
C LEU A 269 -16.70 -5.16 23.66
N HIS A 270 -16.00 -4.50 24.59
CA HIS A 270 -16.61 -3.71 25.66
C HIS A 270 -16.16 -2.24 25.61
N GLU A 271 -16.92 -1.38 26.30
CA GLU A 271 -16.54 0.02 26.52
C GLU A 271 -15.27 0.12 27.36
N ASP A 272 -15.17 -0.70 28.41
CA ASP A 272 -14.00 -0.84 29.27
C ASP A 272 -12.89 -1.62 28.56
N PHE A 273 -12.16 -0.93 27.69
CA PHE A 273 -11.07 -1.48 26.88
C PHE A 273 -9.87 -0.56 26.96
N ASP A 274 -8.71 -1.11 27.33
CA ASP A 274 -7.47 -0.34 27.30
C ASP A 274 -6.24 -1.24 27.12
N PHE A 275 -5.15 -0.60 26.70
CA PHE A 275 -3.81 -1.18 26.67
C PHE A 275 -2.98 -0.63 27.83
N LEU A 276 -2.07 -1.46 28.35
CA LEU A 276 -1.17 -1.07 29.45
C LEU A 276 0.03 -0.23 29.00
N PHE A 277 0.25 -0.11 27.70
CA PHE A 277 1.30 0.72 27.12
C PHE A 277 0.76 2.08 26.66
N ASP A 278 1.66 3.04 26.50
CA ASP A 278 1.35 4.38 26.02
C ASP A 278 1.04 4.39 24.50
N ASP A 279 0.43 5.47 24.02
CA ASP A 279 0.06 5.61 22.61
C ASP A 279 1.26 5.70 21.65
N ASP A 280 2.46 5.94 22.14
CA ASP A 280 3.67 5.95 21.32
C ASP A 280 4.29 4.55 21.12
N VAL A 281 3.64 3.49 21.63
CA VAL A 281 4.12 2.11 21.45
C VAL A 281 4.45 1.83 19.98
N ALA A 282 5.63 1.24 19.75
CA ALA A 282 6.07 0.92 18.41
C ALA A 282 5.33 -0.31 17.87
N ASN A 283 4.98 -0.29 16.59
CA ASN A 283 4.65 -1.51 15.85
C ASN A 283 5.79 -2.53 16.02
N PHE A 284 5.39 -3.80 16.13
CA PHE A 284 6.25 -4.94 16.41
C PHE A 284 6.92 -4.90 17.80
N THR A 285 6.32 -4.21 18.77
CA THR A 285 6.67 -4.38 20.19
C THR A 285 6.26 -5.78 20.64
N SER A 286 7.25 -6.57 21.09
CA SER A 286 7.10 -7.97 21.47
C SER A 286 6.83 -8.13 22.96
N PHE A 287 5.99 -9.10 23.31
CA PHE A 287 5.65 -9.46 24.68
C PHE A 287 6.13 -10.88 25.02
N LYS A 288 6.38 -11.14 26.30
CA LYS A 288 6.68 -12.49 26.81
C LYS A 288 5.41 -13.31 26.93
N HIS A 289 5.53 -14.64 26.86
CA HIS A 289 4.38 -15.52 27.07
C HIS A 289 3.72 -15.25 28.44
N GLY A 290 2.39 -15.05 28.41
CA GLY A 290 1.60 -14.73 29.61
C GLY A 290 1.68 -13.28 30.07
N GLU A 291 2.50 -12.43 29.44
CA GLU A 291 2.54 -11.00 29.73
C GLU A 291 1.22 -10.35 29.32
N VAL A 292 0.58 -9.69 30.29
CA VAL A 292 -0.65 -8.92 30.06
C VAL A 292 -0.26 -7.56 29.49
N PHE A 293 -0.92 -7.16 28.41
CA PHE A 293 -0.68 -5.88 27.72
C PHE A 293 -1.95 -5.02 27.62
N GLY A 294 -3.07 -5.46 28.20
CA GLY A 294 -4.33 -4.72 28.20
C GLY A 294 -5.48 -5.52 28.79
N HIS A 295 -6.70 -5.02 28.64
CA HIS A 295 -7.94 -5.71 29.00
C HIS A 295 -9.09 -5.31 28.06
N ASP A 296 -10.09 -6.19 27.98
CA ASP A 296 -11.37 -5.94 27.31
C ASP A 296 -12.49 -6.46 28.23
N GLY A 297 -13.11 -5.54 28.96
CA GLY A 297 -13.89 -5.82 30.16
C GLY A 297 -13.05 -6.55 31.21
N ASP A 298 -13.64 -7.56 31.85
CA ASP A 298 -12.96 -8.38 32.87
C ASP A 298 -11.86 -9.31 32.31
N LYS A 299 -11.73 -9.43 30.98
CA LYS A 299 -10.79 -10.36 30.36
C LYS A 299 -9.44 -9.69 30.07
N PRO A 300 -8.34 -10.16 30.68
CA PRO A 300 -7.00 -9.65 30.35
C PRO A 300 -6.58 -10.05 28.94
N LEU A 301 -5.96 -9.11 28.23
CA LEU A 301 -5.28 -9.33 26.97
C LEU A 301 -3.82 -9.70 27.25
N MET A 302 -3.47 -10.96 27.02
CA MET A 302 -2.13 -11.49 27.29
C MET A 302 -1.52 -12.16 26.07
N ALA A 303 -0.20 -12.10 25.93
CA ALA A 303 0.51 -12.73 24.83
C ALA A 303 0.47 -14.26 24.93
N LYS A 304 0.05 -14.90 23.83
CA LYS A 304 -0.19 -16.37 23.80
C LYS A 304 1.05 -17.16 23.42
N ASN A 305 1.94 -16.58 22.64
CA ASN A 305 3.17 -17.21 22.18
C ASN A 305 4.38 -16.42 22.67
N GLU A 306 5.53 -17.06 22.81
CA GLU A 306 6.78 -16.34 23.02
C GLU A 306 7.11 -15.47 21.80
N GLY A 307 7.44 -14.20 22.04
CA GLY A 307 7.79 -13.27 20.97
C GLY A 307 6.61 -12.81 20.12
N GLU A 308 5.37 -12.98 20.61
CA GLU A 308 4.17 -12.39 19.99
C GLU A 308 4.29 -10.86 20.06
N ALA A 309 4.15 -10.19 18.92
CA ALA A 309 4.31 -8.74 18.82
C ALA A 309 3.01 -8.08 18.38
N ILE A 310 2.77 -6.85 18.85
CA ILE A 310 1.59 -6.07 18.48
C ILE A 310 1.83 -5.20 17.26
N VAL A 311 0.84 -5.08 16.39
CA VAL A 311 0.86 -4.25 15.18
C VAL A 311 -0.48 -3.52 15.05
N PHE A 312 -0.43 -2.26 14.62
CA PHE A 312 -1.56 -1.33 14.50
C PHE A 312 -2.42 -1.20 15.77
N PRO A 313 -1.83 -0.96 16.96
CA PRO A 313 -2.60 -0.74 18.17
C PRO A 313 -3.42 0.56 18.06
N ASN A 314 -4.71 0.48 18.38
CA ASN A 314 -5.62 1.60 18.46
C ASN A 314 -6.66 1.36 19.56
N ARG A 315 -6.52 2.08 20.70
CA ARG A 315 -7.46 1.98 21.82
C ARG A 315 -8.78 2.71 21.59
N HIS A 316 -8.85 3.59 20.59
CA HIS A 316 -10.02 4.43 20.29
C HIS A 316 -10.95 3.84 19.23
N VAL A 317 -10.74 2.58 18.83
CA VAL A 317 -11.62 1.92 17.86
C VAL A 317 -13.02 1.74 18.44
N THR A 318 -14.04 1.79 17.57
CA THR A 318 -15.41 1.51 17.97
C THR A 318 -15.58 0.04 18.37
N ILE A 319 -16.58 -0.25 19.22
CA ILE A 319 -16.91 -1.62 19.60
C ILE A 319 -17.23 -2.44 18.34
N GLY A 320 -16.72 -3.67 18.30
CA GLY A 320 -16.80 -4.58 17.15
C GLY A 320 -15.68 -4.38 16.12
N GLN A 321 -14.86 -3.34 16.25
CA GLN A 321 -13.73 -3.10 15.34
C GLN A 321 -12.41 -3.66 15.89
N ARG A 322 -11.49 -3.89 14.96
CA ARG A 322 -10.13 -4.36 15.27
C ARG A 322 -9.32 -3.29 15.98
N ALA A 323 -8.93 -3.57 17.22
CA ALA A 323 -8.06 -2.71 18.03
C ALA A 323 -6.57 -2.97 17.79
N ALA A 324 -6.17 -4.20 17.46
CA ALA A 324 -4.78 -4.54 17.15
C ALA A 324 -4.66 -5.86 16.39
N LEU A 325 -3.49 -6.10 15.81
CA LEU A 325 -3.04 -7.42 15.35
C LEU A 325 -1.93 -7.92 16.26
N MET A 326 -1.96 -9.23 16.53
CA MET A 326 -0.83 -9.93 17.11
C MET A 326 -0.14 -10.74 16.01
N VAL A 327 1.18 -10.71 15.98
CA VAL A 327 2.00 -11.38 14.97
C VAL A 327 3.10 -12.21 15.60
N CYS A 328 3.49 -13.28 14.91
CA CYS A 328 4.64 -14.12 15.28
C CYS A 328 5.58 -14.24 14.08
N PRO A 329 6.92 -14.22 14.31
CA PRO A 329 7.87 -14.62 13.29
C PRO A 329 7.54 -16.03 12.78
N VAL A 330 7.71 -16.26 11.49
CA VAL A 330 7.44 -17.56 10.88
C VAL A 330 8.52 -17.93 9.87
N LYS A 331 8.80 -19.23 9.76
CA LYS A 331 9.63 -19.74 8.67
C LYS A 331 8.76 -19.94 7.44
N THR A 332 9.23 -19.47 6.30
CA THR A 332 8.54 -19.58 5.02
C THR A 332 9.27 -20.54 4.09
N ARG A 333 8.53 -21.14 3.16
CA ARG A 333 9.08 -21.89 2.02
C ARG A 333 8.25 -21.55 0.77
N TYR A 334 8.72 -22.00 -0.39
CA TYR A 334 7.97 -21.89 -1.64
C TYR A 334 7.38 -23.24 -2.03
N GLU A 335 6.08 -23.24 -2.32
CA GLU A 335 5.35 -24.33 -2.95
C GLU A 335 4.62 -23.77 -4.17
N GLU A 336 4.84 -24.35 -5.35
CA GLU A 336 4.23 -23.88 -6.61
C GLU A 336 4.38 -22.36 -6.85
N ASP A 337 5.60 -21.85 -6.63
CA ASP A 337 5.95 -20.42 -6.72
C ASP A 337 5.27 -19.51 -5.68
N GLN A 338 4.56 -20.06 -4.69
CA GLN A 338 3.88 -19.29 -3.64
C GLN A 338 4.57 -19.43 -2.29
N VAL A 339 4.66 -18.32 -1.55
CA VAL A 339 5.07 -18.37 -0.15
C VAL A 339 4.01 -19.05 0.69
N VAL A 340 4.44 -20.09 1.38
CA VAL A 340 3.67 -20.78 2.42
C VAL A 340 4.45 -20.79 3.73
N TYR A 341 3.73 -20.97 4.82
CA TYR A 341 4.26 -21.06 6.17
C TYR A 341 3.37 -21.96 7.01
N ASP A 342 3.97 -22.53 8.07
CA ASP A 342 3.27 -23.40 9.02
C ASP A 342 2.71 -22.63 10.24
#